data_AF-A0A7Y5U0B0-F1
#
_entry.id   AF-A0A7Y5U0B0-F1
#
_cell.length_a   1.000
_cell.length_b   1.000
_cell.length_c   1.000
_cell.angle_alpha   90.00
_cell.angle_beta   90.00
_cell.angle_gamma   90.00
#
_symmetry.space_group_name_H-M   'P 1'
#
loop_
_entity.id
_entity.type
_entity.pdbx_description
1 polymer ?
#
loop_
_entity_poly.entity_id
_entity_poly.type
_entity_poly.pdbx_seq_one_letter_code
_entity_poly.pdbx_strand_id
1 'polypeptide(L)'
;MRAATLVNEVTHDDKYSGTTGDTPAADVNYVFPTFIVSRMPVGLVGLMIAAIFAAAMSSIAAELNSLATATVIDVYRRLLKPQASDAHYLTVSKVATGAWGIVACGVASVAVGLGSLIEVVNRFGSIFYGSLLGVFILALTFRRATGTGAFVGLLAGIAAVVVFAFHPATRGVSYLWHNPLGVIVVLVVGIGVSLVTSPRPDSTRGPEPVH
;
A
#
# COMPACT_ATOMS: atom_id res chain seq x y z
N MET A 1 21.83 18.32 -26.86
CA MET A 1 20.86 19.13 -27.66
C MET A 1 19.96 18.27 -28.55
N ARG A 2 20.49 17.30 -29.33
CA ARG A 2 19.68 16.46 -30.25
C ARG A 2 18.63 15.52 -29.61
N ALA A 3 18.85 15.05 -28.37
CA ALA A 3 17.88 14.17 -27.70
C ALA A 3 16.58 14.89 -27.29
N ALA A 4 16.69 16.16 -26.85
CA ALA A 4 15.52 16.97 -26.51
C ALA A 4 14.71 17.35 -27.76
N THR A 5 15.38 17.54 -28.90
CA THR A 5 14.73 17.83 -30.17
C THR A 5 13.96 16.63 -30.71
N LEU A 6 14.54 15.42 -30.62
CA LEU A 6 13.87 14.18 -31.03
C LEU A 6 12.62 13.86 -30.19
N VAL A 7 12.65 14.18 -28.89
CA VAL A 7 11.46 14.05 -28.03
C VAL A 7 10.36 15.03 -28.47
N ASN A 8 10.73 16.25 -28.85
CA ASN A 8 9.78 17.29 -29.25
C ASN A 8 9.17 17.06 -30.65
N GLU A 9 9.90 16.36 -31.53
CA GLU A 9 9.43 15.96 -32.87
C GLU A 9 8.44 14.80 -32.79
N VAL A 10 8.68 13.85 -31.88
CA VAL A 10 7.77 12.69 -31.66
C VAL A 10 6.46 13.13 -30.99
N THR A 11 6.48 14.18 -30.17
CA THR A 11 5.28 14.70 -29.50
C THR A 11 4.37 15.54 -30.38
N HIS A 12 4.84 16.03 -31.53
CA HIS A 12 4.07 16.91 -32.44
C HIS A 12 3.68 16.23 -33.77
N ASP A 13 3.85 14.91 -33.89
CA ASP A 13 3.38 14.18 -35.06
C ASP A 13 1.85 14.03 -34.99
N ASP A 14 1.14 14.66 -35.94
CA ASP A 14 -0.33 14.68 -36.06
C ASP A 14 -0.97 13.28 -36.07
N LYS A 15 -0.16 12.23 -36.31
CA LYS A 15 -0.59 10.83 -36.24
C LYS A 15 -0.94 10.35 -34.83
N TYR A 16 -0.56 11.09 -33.78
CA TYR A 16 -0.81 10.77 -32.37
C TYR A 16 -1.67 11.80 -31.63
N SER A 17 -2.09 12.88 -32.31
CA SER A 17 -2.91 13.96 -31.70
C SER A 17 -4.32 13.50 -31.28
N GLY A 18 -4.79 12.35 -31.78
CA GLY A 18 -6.06 11.74 -31.38
C GLY A 18 -6.00 10.86 -30.13
N THR A 19 -4.81 10.62 -29.55
CA THR A 19 -4.62 9.88 -28.30
C THR A 19 -4.21 10.77 -27.13
N THR A 20 -3.89 12.03 -27.40
CA THR A 20 -3.52 13.04 -26.41
C THR A 20 -4.78 13.66 -25.83
N GLY A 21 -5.36 13.00 -24.83
CA GLY A 21 -6.17 13.73 -23.86
C GLY A 21 -5.21 14.64 -23.09
N ASP A 22 -5.39 15.97 -23.18
CA ASP A 22 -4.58 17.06 -22.63
C ASP A 22 -4.25 16.95 -21.12
N THR A 23 -3.54 15.90 -20.72
CA THR A 23 -3.03 15.65 -19.38
C THR A 23 -1.73 14.85 -19.48
N PRO A 24 -0.56 15.50 -19.28
CA PRO A 24 0.75 14.84 -19.34
C PRO A 24 0.91 13.60 -18.45
N ALA A 25 0.04 13.44 -17.44
CA ALA A 25 0.05 12.33 -16.50
C ALA A 25 -0.53 11.03 -17.07
N ALA A 26 -1.46 11.10 -18.04
CA ALA A 26 -2.00 9.91 -18.70
C ALA A 26 -0.93 9.28 -19.61
N ASP A 27 -0.18 10.10 -20.34
CA ASP A 27 0.85 9.66 -21.28
C ASP A 27 1.97 8.82 -20.63
N VAL A 28 2.37 9.15 -19.40
CA VAL A 28 3.46 8.43 -18.69
C VAL A 28 3.10 6.96 -18.44
N ASN A 29 1.83 6.66 -18.15
CA ASN A 29 1.38 5.30 -17.87
C ASN A 29 1.41 4.41 -19.14
N TYR A 30 1.34 5.00 -20.34
CA TYR A 30 1.27 4.28 -21.61
C TYR A 30 2.62 4.12 -22.33
N VAL A 31 3.71 4.69 -21.82
CA VAL A 31 5.04 4.61 -22.45
C VAL A 31 5.46 3.16 -22.70
N PHE A 32 5.34 2.29 -21.68
CA PHE A 32 5.72 0.88 -21.78
C PHE A 32 4.79 0.07 -22.70
N PRO A 33 3.46 0.10 -22.53
CA PRO A 33 2.54 -0.59 -23.44
C PRO A 33 2.74 -0.19 -24.90
N THR A 34 2.86 1.11 -25.17
CA THR A 34 3.05 1.63 -26.54
C THR A 34 4.37 1.17 -27.13
N PHE A 35 5.46 1.16 -26.35
CA PHE A 35 6.74 0.62 -26.81
C PHE A 35 6.66 -0.87 -27.18
N ILE A 36 6.03 -1.68 -26.33
CA ILE A 36 5.87 -3.12 -26.57
C ILE A 36 5.14 -3.36 -27.88
N VAL A 37 4.00 -2.69 -28.10
CA VAL A 37 3.17 -2.94 -29.29
C VAL A 37 3.78 -2.33 -30.56
N SER A 38 4.48 -1.19 -30.47
CA SER A 38 4.99 -0.47 -31.65
C SER A 38 6.40 -0.84 -32.09
N ARG A 39 7.25 -1.36 -31.18
CA ARG A 39 8.68 -1.57 -31.46
C ARG A 39 9.12 -3.03 -31.39
N MET A 40 8.32 -3.96 -30.84
CA MET A 40 8.71 -5.37 -30.71
C MET A 40 8.22 -6.23 -31.88
N PRO A 41 8.94 -7.32 -32.22
CA PRO A 41 8.52 -8.24 -33.26
C PRO A 41 7.26 -9.03 -32.85
N VAL A 42 6.45 -9.37 -33.85
CA VAL A 42 5.27 -10.22 -33.70
C VAL A 42 5.68 -11.58 -33.08
N GLY A 43 4.96 -12.03 -32.05
CA GLY A 43 5.34 -13.16 -31.21
C GLY A 43 5.87 -12.74 -29.84
N LEU A 44 6.87 -11.85 -29.78
CA LEU A 44 7.37 -11.32 -28.49
C LEU A 44 6.34 -10.42 -27.81
N VAL A 45 5.55 -9.66 -28.59
CA VAL A 45 4.42 -8.88 -28.06
C VAL A 45 3.45 -9.77 -27.28
N GLY A 46 3.06 -10.90 -27.85
CA GLY A 46 2.14 -11.85 -27.20
C GLY A 46 2.74 -12.46 -25.94
N LEU A 47 4.02 -12.84 -25.98
CA LEU A 47 4.74 -13.35 -24.82
C LEU A 47 4.82 -12.31 -23.69
N MET A 48 5.13 -11.06 -24.02
CA MET A 48 5.22 -9.96 -23.05
C MET A 48 3.88 -9.68 -22.38
N ILE A 49 2.80 -9.59 -23.17
CA ILE A 49 1.45 -9.38 -22.63
C ILE A 49 1.06 -10.53 -21.71
N ALA A 50 1.31 -11.78 -22.12
CA ALA A 50 1.05 -12.95 -21.29
C ALA A 50 1.84 -12.92 -19.97
N ALA A 51 3.12 -12.55 -20.01
CA ALA A 51 3.96 -12.43 -18.82
C ALA A 51 3.47 -11.34 -17.86
N ILE A 52 3.05 -10.18 -18.39
CA ILE A 52 2.49 -9.08 -17.60
C ILE A 52 1.20 -9.52 -16.91
N PHE A 53 0.29 -10.16 -17.64
CA PHE A 53 -0.94 -10.69 -17.04
C PHE A 53 -0.65 -11.75 -15.98
N ALA A 54 0.27 -12.69 -16.24
CA ALA A 54 0.64 -13.71 -15.29
C ALA A 54 1.21 -13.10 -13.99
N ALA A 55 2.11 -12.12 -14.10
CA ALA A 55 2.67 -11.41 -12.96
C ALA A 55 1.60 -10.62 -12.18
N ALA A 56 0.72 -9.89 -12.88
CA ALA A 56 -0.36 -9.12 -12.27
C ALA A 56 -1.36 -10.03 -11.54
N MET A 57 -1.79 -11.13 -12.18
CA MET A 57 -2.70 -12.11 -11.57
C MET A 57 -2.09 -12.73 -10.30
N SER A 58 -0.79 -13.03 -10.29
CA SER A 58 -0.12 -13.57 -9.11
C SER A 58 -0.11 -12.58 -7.94
N SER A 59 0.18 -11.30 -8.18
CA SER A 59 0.18 -10.27 -7.13
C SER A 59 -1.23 -10.07 -6.57
N ILE A 60 -2.21 -9.87 -7.47
CA ILE A 60 -3.61 -9.63 -7.09
C ILE A 60 -4.18 -10.82 -6.31
N ALA A 61 -3.88 -12.06 -6.73
CA ALA A 61 -4.31 -13.25 -6.00
C ALA A 61 -3.73 -13.31 -4.58
N ALA A 62 -2.45 -12.97 -4.41
CA ALA A 62 -1.80 -12.94 -3.09
C ALA A 62 -2.39 -11.84 -2.19
N GLU A 63 -2.62 -10.64 -2.75
CA GLU A 63 -3.21 -9.50 -2.03
C GLU A 63 -4.64 -9.81 -1.58
N LEU A 64 -5.49 -10.28 -2.49
CA LEU A 64 -6.88 -10.64 -2.16
C LEU A 64 -6.95 -11.78 -1.15
N ASN A 65 -6.07 -12.78 -1.25
CA ASN A 65 -6.01 -13.87 -0.30
C ASN A 65 -5.57 -13.39 1.11
N SER A 66 -4.60 -12.49 1.18
CA SER A 66 -4.15 -11.90 2.45
C SER A 66 -5.26 -11.09 3.11
N LEU A 67 -5.95 -10.23 2.35
CA LEU A 67 -7.09 -9.43 2.84
C LEU A 67 -8.25 -10.31 3.31
N ALA A 68 -8.60 -11.35 2.54
CA ALA A 68 -9.62 -12.31 2.92
C ALA A 68 -9.23 -13.06 4.20
N THR A 69 -7.98 -13.49 4.31
CA THR A 69 -7.47 -14.20 5.49
C THR A 69 -7.47 -13.31 6.73
N ALA A 70 -6.99 -12.08 6.64
CA ALA A 70 -7.03 -11.11 7.74
C ALA A 70 -8.49 -10.84 8.17
N THR A 71 -9.39 -10.64 7.22
CA THR A 71 -10.82 -10.42 7.51
C THR A 71 -11.44 -11.64 8.19
N VAL A 72 -11.17 -12.85 7.70
CA VAL A 72 -11.80 -14.06 8.23
C VAL A 72 -11.20 -14.50 9.55
N ILE A 73 -9.87 -14.49 9.70
CA ILE A 73 -9.20 -14.98 10.90
C ILE A 73 -9.24 -13.92 12.00
N ASP A 74 -8.84 -12.68 11.70
CA ASP A 74 -8.63 -11.66 12.72
C ASP A 74 -9.93 -11.00 13.16
N VAL A 75 -10.93 -10.93 12.28
CA VAL A 75 -12.23 -10.30 12.55
C VAL A 75 -13.32 -11.35 12.71
N TYR A 76 -13.64 -12.11 11.66
CA TYR A 76 -14.82 -12.98 11.66
C TYR A 76 -14.72 -14.13 12.66
N ARG A 77 -13.63 -14.90 12.62
CA ARG A 77 -13.38 -16.00 13.55
C ARG A 77 -13.19 -15.47 14.95
N ARG A 78 -12.36 -14.45 15.15
CA ARG A 78 -12.05 -13.94 16.48
C ARG A 78 -13.24 -13.29 17.20
N LEU A 79 -14.07 -12.51 16.50
CA LEU A 79 -15.08 -11.64 17.12
C LEU A 79 -16.52 -12.12 16.92
N LEU A 80 -16.84 -12.70 15.76
CA LEU A 80 -18.23 -13.02 15.39
C LEU A 80 -18.57 -14.50 15.62
N LYS A 81 -17.72 -15.42 15.16
CA LYS A 81 -17.99 -16.85 15.25
C LYS A 81 -16.69 -17.65 15.49
N PRO A 82 -16.25 -17.78 16.75
CA PRO A 82 -14.98 -18.46 17.11
C PRO A 82 -14.99 -19.97 16.95
N GLN A 83 -16.16 -20.59 17.02
CA GLN A 83 -16.34 -22.04 16.99
C GLN A 83 -17.17 -22.44 15.76
N ALA A 84 -16.59 -22.28 14.57
CA ALA A 84 -17.13 -22.85 13.34
C ALA A 84 -16.19 -23.93 12.79
N SER A 85 -16.70 -24.78 11.88
CA SER A 85 -15.88 -25.77 11.19
C SER A 85 -14.94 -25.12 10.17
N ASP A 86 -13.85 -25.81 9.83
CA ASP A 86 -12.91 -25.32 8.82
C ASP A 86 -13.56 -25.15 7.44
N ALA A 87 -14.52 -26.02 7.09
CA ALA A 87 -15.31 -25.91 5.87
C ALA A 87 -16.15 -24.61 5.83
N HIS A 88 -16.65 -24.16 6.99
CA HIS A 88 -17.35 -22.88 7.11
C HIS A 88 -16.38 -21.71 6.88
N TYR A 89 -15.23 -21.70 7.55
CA TYR A 89 -14.23 -20.63 7.35
C TYR A 89 -13.70 -20.58 5.92
N LEU A 90 -13.51 -21.73 5.26
CA LEU A 90 -13.14 -21.78 3.86
C LEU A 90 -14.19 -21.13 2.97
N THR A 91 -15.46 -21.40 3.23
CA THR A 91 -16.58 -20.81 2.47
C THR A 91 -16.65 -19.30 2.68
N VAL A 92 -16.55 -18.84 3.93
CA VAL A 92 -16.52 -17.41 4.26
C VAL A 92 -15.31 -16.72 3.62
N SER A 93 -14.14 -17.38 3.60
CA SER A 93 -12.93 -16.85 2.96
C SER A 93 -13.10 -16.70 1.45
N LYS A 94 -13.72 -17.67 0.75
CA LYS A 94 -14.06 -17.54 -0.68
C LYS A 94 -14.97 -16.35 -0.96
N VAL A 95 -16.00 -16.15 -0.12
CA VAL A 95 -16.91 -14.99 -0.23
C VAL A 95 -16.16 -13.68 0.04
N ALA A 96 -15.31 -13.63 1.06
CA ALA A 96 -14.50 -12.47 1.39
C ALA A 96 -13.54 -12.10 0.24
N THR A 97 -12.89 -13.07 -0.39
CA THR A 97 -12.03 -12.85 -1.57
C THR A 97 -12.82 -12.22 -2.72
N GLY A 98 -14.03 -12.73 -3.01
CA GLY A 98 -14.90 -12.16 -4.04
C GLY A 98 -15.34 -10.72 -3.70
N ALA A 99 -15.69 -10.46 -2.45
CA ALA A 99 -16.07 -9.13 -1.98
C ALA A 99 -14.90 -8.12 -2.10
N TRP A 100 -13.69 -8.51 -1.67
CA TRP A 100 -12.50 -7.68 -1.84
C TRP A 100 -12.15 -7.45 -3.32
N GLY A 101 -12.38 -8.45 -4.19
CA GLY A 101 -12.24 -8.28 -5.64
C GLY A 101 -13.17 -7.20 -6.20
N ILE A 102 -14.43 -7.16 -5.77
CA ILE A 102 -15.39 -6.12 -6.16
C ILE A 102 -14.95 -4.74 -5.66
N VAL A 103 -14.50 -4.65 -4.41
CA VAL A 103 -13.96 -3.40 -3.84
C VAL A 103 -12.75 -2.93 -4.64
N ALA A 104 -11.83 -3.84 -4.98
CA ALA A 104 -10.65 -3.52 -5.79
C ALA A 104 -11.03 -2.99 -7.18
N CYS A 105 -12.01 -3.58 -7.86
CA CYS A 105 -12.54 -3.06 -9.13
C CYS A 105 -13.14 -1.66 -8.99
N GLY A 106 -13.86 -1.40 -7.88
CA GLY A 106 -14.40 -0.07 -7.57
C GLY A 106 -13.30 0.98 -7.38
N VAL A 107 -12.28 0.65 -6.58
CA VAL A 107 -11.12 1.53 -6.36
C VAL A 107 -10.34 1.77 -7.66
N ALA A 108 -10.12 0.72 -8.45
CA ALA A 108 -9.43 0.81 -9.73
C ALA A 108 -10.14 1.77 -10.70
N SER A 109 -11.49 1.75 -10.72
CA SER A 109 -12.29 2.63 -11.57
C SER A 109 -12.09 4.11 -11.25
N VAL A 110 -11.90 4.46 -9.97
CA VAL A 110 -11.62 5.84 -9.53
C VAL A 110 -10.15 6.21 -9.77
N ALA A 111 -9.24 5.26 -9.60
CA ALA A 111 -7.80 5.49 -9.68
C ALA A 111 -7.30 5.94 -11.08
N VAL A 112 -8.00 5.54 -12.15
CA VAL A 112 -7.64 5.91 -13.54
C VAL A 112 -7.59 7.43 -13.74
N GLY A 113 -8.41 8.20 -13.02
CA GLY A 113 -8.45 9.66 -13.13
C GLY A 113 -7.45 10.42 -12.26
N LEU A 114 -6.64 9.72 -11.44
CA LEU A 114 -5.79 10.35 -10.42
C LEU A 114 -4.38 10.71 -10.91
N GLY A 115 -4.10 10.55 -12.21
CA GLY A 115 -2.81 10.88 -12.83
C GLY A 115 -1.88 9.68 -12.98
N SER A 116 -0.58 9.90 -12.80
CA SER A 116 0.42 8.83 -13.00
C SER A 116 0.29 7.75 -11.92
N LEU A 117 0.30 6.48 -12.32
CA LEU A 117 0.09 5.36 -11.39
C LEU A 117 1.15 5.35 -10.28
N ILE A 118 2.41 5.66 -10.59
CA ILE A 118 3.48 5.73 -9.60
C ILE A 118 3.26 6.85 -8.58
N GLU A 119 2.71 7.98 -9.02
CA GLU A 119 2.37 9.08 -8.12
C GLU A 119 1.22 8.70 -7.20
N VAL A 120 0.18 8.06 -7.74
CA VAL A 120 -0.97 7.58 -6.97
C VAL A 120 -0.52 6.59 -5.90
N VAL A 121 0.24 5.56 -6.28
CA VAL A 121 0.75 4.54 -5.34
C VAL A 121 1.60 5.17 -4.26
N ASN A 122 2.53 6.07 -4.60
CA ASN A 122 3.40 6.70 -3.60
C ASN A 122 2.64 7.69 -2.71
N ARG A 123 1.66 8.42 -3.25
CA ARG A 123 0.84 9.37 -2.48
C ARG A 123 0.03 8.63 -1.42
N PHE A 124 -0.71 7.59 -1.78
CA PHE A 124 -1.46 6.78 -0.82
C PHE A 124 -0.54 5.95 0.09
N GLY A 125 0.52 5.37 -0.45
CA GLY A 125 1.51 4.60 0.29
C GLY A 125 2.19 5.42 1.39
N SER A 126 2.52 6.69 1.11
CA SER A 126 3.19 7.59 2.07
C SER A 126 2.41 7.82 3.37
N ILE A 127 1.08 7.61 3.35
CA ILE A 127 0.22 7.71 4.54
C ILE A 127 0.57 6.61 5.56
N PHE A 128 0.93 5.42 5.05
CA PHE A 128 1.17 4.23 5.87
C PHE A 128 2.66 3.97 6.09
N TYR A 129 3.51 4.22 5.10
CA TYR A 129 4.94 3.85 5.12
C TYR A 129 5.67 4.47 6.31
N GLY A 130 5.49 5.78 6.54
CA GLY A 130 6.11 6.47 7.68
C GLY A 130 5.69 5.89 9.02
N SER A 131 4.40 5.65 9.20
CA SER A 131 3.86 5.17 10.46
C SER A 131 4.27 3.72 10.75
N LEU A 132 4.25 2.85 9.74
CA LEU A 132 4.75 1.47 9.86
C LEU A 132 6.24 1.44 10.19
N LEU A 133 7.05 2.24 9.49
CA LEU A 133 8.47 2.38 9.78
C LEU A 133 8.72 2.86 11.21
N GLY A 134 7.95 3.84 11.68
CA GLY A 134 8.01 4.34 13.06
C GLY A 134 7.75 3.25 14.10
N VAL A 135 6.80 2.34 13.84
CA VAL A 135 6.52 1.21 14.75
C VAL A 135 7.69 0.24 14.79
N PHE A 136 8.30 -0.07 13.64
CA PHE A 136 9.48 -0.93 13.60
C PHE A 136 10.66 -0.32 14.34
N ILE A 137 10.92 0.99 14.15
CA ILE A 137 11.98 1.69 14.88
C ILE A 137 11.69 1.67 16.39
N LEU A 138 10.45 1.96 16.80
CA LEU A 138 10.04 1.88 18.20
C LEU A 138 10.33 0.49 18.79
N ALA A 139 9.92 -0.57 18.08
CA ALA A 139 10.08 -1.94 18.52
C ALA A 139 11.56 -2.38 18.62
N LEU A 140 12.41 -1.91 17.70
CA LEU A 140 13.83 -2.28 17.66
C LEU A 140 14.70 -1.45 18.60
N THR A 141 14.41 -0.16 18.78
CA THR A 141 15.26 0.77 19.52
C THR A 141 14.82 0.96 20.97
N PHE A 142 13.52 0.89 21.26
CA PHE A 142 13.02 1.18 22.60
C PHE A 142 12.75 -0.09 23.40
N ARG A 143 13.64 -0.41 24.35
CA ARG A 143 13.58 -1.64 25.17
C ARG A 143 12.30 -1.80 26.00
N ARG A 144 11.59 -0.71 26.27
CA ARG A 144 10.29 -0.70 26.97
C ARG A 144 9.10 -0.57 26.03
N ALA A 145 9.28 -0.74 24.71
CA ALA A 145 8.17 -0.69 23.76
C ALA A 145 7.10 -1.72 24.12
N THR A 146 5.85 -1.26 24.20
CA THR A 146 4.70 -2.09 24.52
C THR A 146 3.82 -2.26 23.29
N GLY A 147 3.12 -3.39 23.18
CA GLY A 147 2.18 -3.62 22.08
C GLY A 147 1.09 -2.54 21.99
N THR A 148 0.62 -2.05 23.14
CA THR A 148 -0.33 -0.93 23.19
C THR A 148 0.30 0.38 22.70
N GLY A 149 1.55 0.68 23.09
CA GLY A 149 2.24 1.88 22.61
C GLY A 149 2.51 1.85 21.12
N ALA A 150 2.94 0.71 20.58
CA ALA A 150 3.08 0.51 19.13
C ALA A 150 1.76 0.71 18.39
N PHE A 151 0.65 0.14 18.90
CA PHE A 151 -0.66 0.25 18.27
C PHE A 151 -1.23 1.68 18.31
N VAL A 152 -1.21 2.34 19.47
CA VAL A 152 -1.70 3.72 19.61
C VAL A 152 -0.80 4.69 18.84
N GLY A 153 0.52 4.48 18.88
CA GLY A 153 1.48 5.23 18.07
C GLY A 153 1.17 5.11 16.58
N LEU A 154 0.96 3.90 16.06
CA LEU A 154 0.60 3.66 14.67
C LEU A 154 -0.66 4.45 14.25
N LEU A 155 -1.73 4.35 15.04
CA LEU A 155 -2.99 5.04 14.75
C LEU A 155 -2.81 6.56 14.77
N ALA A 156 -2.08 7.08 15.76
CA ALA A 156 -1.79 8.51 15.86
C ALA A 156 -0.93 9.00 14.69
N GLY A 157 0.07 8.23 14.27
CA GLY A 157 0.91 8.54 13.11
C GLY A 157 0.11 8.62 11.83
N ILE A 158 -0.71 7.60 11.54
CA ILE A 158 -1.59 7.59 10.37
C ILE A 158 -2.55 8.78 10.42
N ALA A 159 -3.22 9.01 11.55
CA ALA A 159 -4.16 10.12 11.70
C ALA A 159 -3.48 11.49 11.47
N ALA A 160 -2.30 11.70 12.06
CA ALA A 160 -1.54 12.95 11.88
C ALA A 160 -1.16 13.18 10.41
N VAL A 161 -0.71 12.12 9.72
CA VAL A 161 -0.38 12.21 8.30
C VAL A 161 -1.61 12.47 7.43
N VAL A 162 -2.74 11.82 7.71
CA VAL A 162 -4.01 12.09 6.99
C VAL A 162 -4.43 13.54 7.20
N VAL A 163 -4.45 14.03 8.45
CA VAL A 163 -4.80 15.43 8.74
C VAL A 163 -3.85 16.37 8.00
N PHE A 164 -2.54 16.11 8.05
CA PHE A 164 -1.55 16.91 7.33
C PHE A 164 -1.73 16.87 5.81
N ALA A 165 -2.00 15.70 5.22
CA ALA A 165 -2.13 15.54 3.77
C ALA A 165 -3.36 16.26 3.21
N PHE A 166 -4.47 16.29 3.96
CA PHE A 166 -5.73 16.92 3.52
C PHE A 166 -5.90 18.37 4.01
N HIS A 167 -5.00 18.87 4.86
CA HIS A 167 -5.10 20.22 5.39
C HIS A 167 -4.87 21.29 4.29
N PRO A 168 -5.69 22.36 4.23
CA PRO A 168 -5.59 23.37 3.17
C PRO A 168 -4.22 24.04 3.03
N ALA A 169 -3.53 24.28 4.15
CA ALA A 169 -2.24 24.98 4.18
C ALA A 169 -1.06 24.14 3.67
N THR A 170 -1.21 22.82 3.55
CA THR A 170 -0.12 21.87 3.26
C THR A 170 -0.28 21.19 1.90
N ARG A 171 -1.27 21.61 1.10
CA ARG A 171 -1.56 21.04 -0.24
C ARG A 171 -0.40 21.14 -1.25
N GLY A 172 0.54 22.05 -1.03
CA GLY A 172 1.75 22.18 -1.85
C GLY A 172 2.94 21.35 -1.37
N VAL A 173 2.81 20.65 -0.24
CA VAL A 173 3.90 19.84 0.32
C VAL A 173 3.93 18.49 -0.37
N SER A 174 5.12 18.09 -0.84
CA SER A 174 5.31 16.78 -1.46
C SER A 174 4.98 15.64 -0.47
N TYR A 175 4.33 14.58 -0.97
CA TYR A 175 3.97 13.40 -0.19
C TYR A 175 5.17 12.71 0.48
N LEU A 176 6.40 12.98 0.03
CA LEU A 176 7.62 12.49 0.66
C LEU A 176 7.76 12.93 2.13
N TRP A 177 7.23 14.11 2.49
CA TRP A 177 7.27 14.65 3.86
C TRP A 177 6.30 13.94 4.81
N HIS A 178 5.35 13.18 4.30
CA HIS A 178 4.44 12.38 5.13
C HIS A 178 5.18 11.26 5.88
N ASN A 179 6.21 10.68 5.26
CA ASN A 179 6.99 9.60 5.86
C ASN A 179 7.70 10.02 7.16
N PRO A 180 8.55 11.08 7.17
CA PRO A 180 9.21 11.52 8.40
C PRO A 180 8.21 12.00 9.45
N LEU A 181 7.12 12.66 9.05
CA LEU A 181 6.04 13.07 9.95
C LEU A 181 5.44 11.85 10.68
N GLY A 182 5.07 10.81 9.93
CA GLY A 182 4.52 9.58 10.48
C GLY A 182 5.48 8.91 11.46
N VAL A 183 6.77 8.81 11.11
CA VAL A 183 7.80 8.25 12.00
C VAL A 183 7.89 9.02 13.31
N ILE A 184 8.00 10.35 13.25
CA ILE A 184 8.14 11.20 14.43
C ILE A 184 6.93 11.05 15.35
N VAL A 185 5.71 11.11 14.81
CA VAL A 185 4.49 11.00 15.61
C VAL A 185 4.40 9.63 16.27
N VAL A 186 4.70 8.54 15.55
CA VAL A 186 4.69 7.19 16.13
C VAL A 186 5.71 7.07 17.25
N LEU A 187 6.91 7.59 17.09
CA LEU A 187 7.93 7.53 18.15
C LEU A 187 7.50 8.33 19.38
N VAL A 188 7.01 9.56 19.20
CA VAL A 188 6.59 10.41 20.32
C VAL A 188 5.41 9.79 21.07
N VAL A 189 4.33 9.45 20.36
CA VAL A 189 3.12 8.88 20.98
C VAL A 189 3.40 7.48 21.50
N GLY A 190 4.10 6.65 20.73
CA GLY A 190 4.41 5.27 21.09
C GLY A 190 5.30 5.19 22.33
N ILE A 191 6.36 5.99 22.41
CA ILE A 191 7.20 6.09 23.63
C ILE A 191 6.35 6.59 24.80
N GLY A 192 5.58 7.67 24.62
CA GLY A 192 4.73 8.23 25.67
C GLY A 192 3.76 7.19 26.27
N VAL A 193 3.06 6.44 25.42
CA VAL A 193 2.13 5.39 25.86
C VAL A 193 2.88 4.19 26.45
N SER A 194 4.03 3.81 25.89
CA SER A 194 4.86 2.72 26.42
C SER A 194 5.49 3.03 27.77
N LEU A 195 5.71 4.30 28.12
CA LEU A 195 6.18 4.68 29.45
C LEU A 195 5.09 4.54 30.52
N VAL A 196 3.83 4.77 30.15
CA VAL A 196 2.67 4.70 31.06
C VAL A 196 2.08 3.29 31.13
N THR A 197 2.29 2.47 30.11
CA THR A 197 1.78 1.10 30.05
C THR A 197 2.85 0.10 30.50
N SER A 198 2.50 -0.85 31.38
CA SER A 198 3.41 -1.92 31.77
C SER A 198 3.74 -2.83 30.57
N PRO A 199 5.03 -3.17 30.34
CA PRO A 199 5.39 -4.23 29.40
C PRO A 199 4.71 -5.54 29.79
N ARG A 200 4.21 -6.31 28.80
CA ARG A 200 3.69 -7.66 29.08
C ARG A 200 4.83 -8.49 29.72
N PRO A 201 4.56 -9.29 30.77
CA PRO A 201 5.57 -10.16 31.36
C PRO A 201 6.15 -11.09 30.29
N ASP A 202 7.49 -11.15 30.21
CA ASP A 202 8.22 -12.02 29.29
C ASP A 202 7.82 -13.48 29.50
N SER A 203 7.10 -14.08 28.55
CA SER A 203 6.80 -15.52 28.55
C SER A 203 8.02 -16.41 28.25
N THR A 204 9.20 -15.81 28.12
CA THR A 204 10.49 -16.49 27.84
C THR A 204 11.28 -16.84 29.10
N ARG A 205 10.86 -16.38 30.29
CA ARG A 205 11.39 -16.91 31.55
C ARG A 205 10.64 -18.19 31.88
N GLY A 206 11.22 -19.33 31.47
CA GLY A 206 10.86 -20.62 32.05
C GLY A 206 10.98 -20.57 33.59
N PRO A 207 10.26 -21.43 34.33
CA PRO A 207 10.26 -21.40 35.79
C PRO A 207 11.69 -21.44 36.33
N GLU A 208 12.01 -20.50 37.21
CA GLU A 208 13.27 -20.47 37.94
C GLU A 208 13.47 -21.83 38.65
N PRO A 209 14.67 -22.44 38.58
CA PRO A 209 14.92 -23.65 39.35
C PRO A 209 14.78 -23.31 40.83
N VAL A 210 13.80 -23.96 41.46
CA VAL A 210 13.63 -23.96 42.91
C VAL A 210 14.84 -24.69 43.49
N HIS A 211 15.76 -23.94 44.09
CA HIS A 211 16.82 -24.46 44.94
C HIS A 211 16.35 -24.47 46.39
#